data_AF-A0A645FQC3-F1
#
_entry.id   AF-A0A645FQC3-F1
#
_cell.length_a   1.000
_cell.length_b   1.000
_cell.length_c   1.000
_cell.angle_alpha   90.00
_cell.angle_beta   90.00
_cell.angle_gamma   90.00
#
_symmetry.space_group_name_H-M   'P 1'
#
loop_
_entity.id
_entity.type
_entity.pdbx_description
1 polymer ?
#
loop_
_entity_poly.entity_id
_entity_poly.type
_entity_poly.pdbx_seq_one_letter_code
_entity_poly.pdbx_strand_id
1 'polypeptide(L)'
;MISITFFILGQICNYFVPKVHAYAFMIIIVVICKITNILPEYYEDAAIMFNNLIVKNLTAAVLAGIGIALLNLNVLASALTWQFVVLCLTSVIVISIVSGFVGRLFGLYPIESSITAGLCNNSMGGTGNVAVLSAANRMELIAFAQMGNRLGGAIVLIISGFLMQLLS
;
A
#
# COMPACT_ATOMS: atom_id res chain seq x y z
N MET A 1 -5.85 21.87 -3.25
CA MET A 1 -6.88 22.24 -2.25
C MET A 1 -7.82 21.09 -1.94
N ILE A 2 -8.41 20.41 -2.93
CA ILE A 2 -9.33 19.26 -2.70
C ILE A 2 -8.68 18.13 -1.87
N SER A 3 -7.43 17.75 -2.14
CA SER A 3 -6.73 16.71 -1.35
C SER A 3 -6.57 17.11 0.13
N ILE A 4 -6.39 18.40 0.41
CA ILE A 4 -6.30 18.94 1.77
C ILE A 4 -7.68 18.89 2.43
N THR A 5 -8.74 19.18 1.69
CA THR A 5 -10.12 19.04 2.18
C THR A 5 -10.41 17.60 2.63
N PHE A 6 -10.05 16.60 1.81
CA PHE A 6 -10.22 15.18 2.21
C PHE A 6 -9.43 14.82 3.47
N PHE A 7 -8.21 15.36 3.61
CA PHE A 7 -7.41 15.14 4.81
C PHE A 7 -8.04 15.81 6.05
N ILE A 8 -8.52 17.05 5.92
CA ILE A 8 -9.21 17.76 7.01
C ILE A 8 -10.51 17.03 7.40
N LEU A 9 -11.29 16.56 6.43
CA LEU A 9 -12.48 15.75 6.71
C LEU A 9 -12.13 14.46 7.45
N GLY A 10 -11.04 13.79 7.05
CA GLY A 10 -10.51 12.62 7.78
C GLY A 10 -10.13 12.95 9.22
N GLN A 11 -9.54 14.13 9.46
CA GLN A 11 -9.20 14.60 10.82
C GLN A 11 -10.44 14.96 11.64
N ILE A 12 -11.47 15.56 11.03
CA ILE A 12 -12.75 15.83 11.70
C ILE A 12 -13.40 14.51 12.11
N CYS A 13 -13.43 13.50 11.22
CA CYS A 13 -13.94 12.18 11.56
C CYS A 13 -13.13 11.51 12.68
N ASN A 14 -11.80 11.68 12.67
CA ASN A 14 -10.96 11.24 13.77
C ASN A 14 -11.32 11.97 15.08
N TYR A 15 -11.63 13.27 15.08
CA TYR A 15 -12.06 13.94 16.30
C TYR A 15 -13.33 13.33 16.91
N PHE A 16 -14.31 12.94 16.08
CA PHE A 16 -15.53 12.27 16.55
C PHE A 16 -15.31 10.83 16.98
N VAL A 17 -14.37 10.14 16.32
CA VAL A 17 -13.99 8.74 16.63
C VAL A 17 -12.46 8.68 16.79
N PRO A 18 -11.93 9.16 17.94
CA PRO A 18 -10.47 9.36 18.12
C PRO A 18 -9.66 8.07 18.10
N LYS A 19 -10.35 6.93 18.18
CA LYS A 19 -9.74 5.60 18.21
C LYS A 19 -9.30 5.08 16.85
N VAL A 20 -9.80 5.64 15.75
CA VAL A 20 -9.47 5.23 14.38
C VAL A 20 -8.62 6.32 13.71
N HIS A 21 -7.46 5.95 13.17
CA HIS A 21 -6.51 6.91 12.58
C HIS A 21 -7.12 7.73 11.43
N ALA A 22 -6.79 9.03 11.35
CA ALA A 22 -7.36 9.95 10.36
C ALA A 22 -7.18 9.50 8.90
N TYR A 23 -6.06 8.83 8.58
CA TYR A 23 -5.83 8.26 7.26
C TYR A 23 -6.86 7.20 6.85
N ALA A 24 -7.38 6.40 7.80
CA ALA A 24 -8.39 5.40 7.49
C ALA A 24 -9.70 6.07 7.05
N PHE A 25 -10.14 7.10 7.78
CA PHE A 25 -11.31 7.90 7.41
C PHE A 25 -11.14 8.63 6.09
N MET A 26 -9.98 9.25 5.87
CA MET A 26 -9.67 9.91 4.60
C MET A 26 -9.83 8.95 3.43
N ILE A 27 -9.27 7.74 3.51
CA ILE A 27 -9.37 6.73 2.45
C ILE A 27 -10.84 6.33 2.21
N ILE A 28 -11.59 6.05 3.27
CA ILE A 28 -13.02 5.67 3.15
C ILE A 28 -13.81 6.77 2.45
N ILE A 29 -13.62 8.03 2.84
CA ILE A 29 -14.33 9.18 2.24
C ILE A 29 -13.97 9.31 0.75
N VAL A 30 -12.69 9.21 0.39
CA VAL A 30 -12.24 9.29 -1.01
C VAL A 30 -12.84 8.15 -1.84
N VAL A 31 -12.89 6.94 -1.31
CA VAL A 31 -13.50 5.78 -1.99
C VAL A 31 -15.01 6.00 -2.20
N ILE A 32 -15.73 6.49 -1.19
CA ILE A 32 -17.16 6.82 -1.32
C ILE A 32 -17.39 7.88 -2.40
N CYS A 33 -16.61 8.95 -2.39
CA CYS A 33 -16.69 10.00 -3.42
C CYS A 33 -16.39 9.47 -4.82
N LYS A 34 -15.43 8.52 -4.95
CA LYS A 34 -15.11 7.90 -6.24
C LYS A 34 -16.24 6.99 -6.74
N ILE A 35 -16.86 6.20 -5.86
CA ILE A 35 -17.99 5.31 -6.23
C ILE A 35 -19.25 6.10 -6.60
N THR A 36 -19.52 7.18 -5.87
CA THR A 36 -20.68 8.05 -6.10
C THR A 36 -20.50 9.02 -7.27
N ASN A 37 -19.30 9.08 -7.86
CA ASN A 37 -18.97 9.92 -9.02
C ASN A 37 -19.32 11.40 -8.80
N ILE A 38 -19.17 11.87 -7.55
CA ILE A 38 -19.48 13.25 -7.14
C ILE A 38 -18.40 14.22 -7.62
N LEU A 39 -17.17 13.73 -7.80
CA LEU A 39 -16.03 14.56 -8.17
C LEU A 39 -15.88 14.64 -9.70
N PRO A 40 -15.86 15.85 -10.30
CA PRO A 40 -15.58 16.00 -11.72
C PRO A 40 -14.21 15.42 -12.14
N GLU A 41 -14.17 14.81 -13.33
CA GLU A 41 -12.98 14.15 -13.90
C GLU A 41 -11.75 15.07 -13.92
N TYR A 42 -11.94 16.37 -14.20
CA TYR A 42 -10.87 17.38 -14.15
C TYR A 42 -10.08 17.37 -12.83
N TYR A 43 -10.74 17.21 -11.68
CA TYR A 43 -10.07 17.20 -10.38
C TYR A 43 -9.40 15.86 -10.07
N GLU A 44 -9.93 14.76 -10.60
CA GLU A 44 -9.28 13.46 -10.51
C GLU A 44 -7.98 13.45 -11.30
N ASP A 45 -8.00 13.94 -12.54
CA ASP A 45 -6.83 14.03 -13.41
C ASP A 45 -5.76 14.95 -12.82
N ALA A 46 -6.17 16.10 -12.27
CA ALA A 46 -5.26 17.00 -11.57
C ALA A 46 -4.59 16.30 -10.37
N ALA A 47 -5.33 15.49 -9.61
CA ALA A 47 -4.80 14.73 -8.48
C ALA A 47 -3.84 13.62 -8.94
N ILE A 48 -4.16 12.90 -10.02
CA ILE A 48 -3.30 11.88 -10.61
C ILE A 48 -2.00 12.51 -11.13
N MET A 49 -2.10 13.64 -11.84
CA MET A 49 -0.95 14.37 -12.37
C MET A 49 -0.04 14.87 -11.23
N PHE A 50 -0.63 15.43 -10.17
CA PHE A 50 0.13 15.84 -8.99
C PHE A 50 0.82 14.65 -8.32
N ASN A 51 0.10 13.55 -8.09
CA ASN A 51 0.69 12.33 -7.55
C ASN A 51 1.88 11.84 -8.38
N ASN A 52 1.74 11.83 -9.71
CA ASN A 52 2.82 11.41 -10.60
C ASN A 52 4.04 12.34 -10.53
N LEU A 53 3.83 13.65 -10.40
CA LEU A 53 4.91 14.62 -10.20
C LEU A 53 5.67 14.34 -8.89
N ILE A 54 4.95 14.10 -7.79
CA ILE A 54 5.56 13.78 -6.49
C ILE A 54 6.33 12.46 -6.58
N VAL A 55 5.69 11.39 -7.07
CA VAL A 55 6.31 10.06 -7.14
C VAL A 55 7.54 10.06 -8.06
N LYS A 56 7.50 10.80 -9.16
CA LYS A 56 8.61 10.84 -10.12
C LYS A 56 9.81 11.65 -9.63
N ASN A 57 9.57 12.82 -9.03
CA ASN A 57 10.65 13.78 -8.76
C ASN A 57 11.04 13.89 -7.29
N LEU A 58 10.09 13.65 -6.37
CA LEU A 58 10.25 13.94 -4.95
C LEU A 58 10.41 12.69 -4.09
N THR A 59 10.16 11.49 -4.61
CA THR A 59 10.34 10.23 -3.85
C THR A 59 11.74 10.11 -3.24
N ALA A 60 12.80 10.43 -3.99
CA ALA A 60 14.16 10.37 -3.46
C ALA A 60 14.39 11.34 -2.29
N ALA A 61 13.86 12.56 -2.39
CA ALA A 61 13.94 13.55 -1.32
C ALA A 61 13.14 13.11 -0.07
N VAL A 62 11.94 12.54 -0.27
CA VAL A 62 11.10 12.00 0.81
C VAL A 62 11.79 10.82 1.51
N LEU A 63 12.35 9.88 0.75
CA LEU A 63 13.08 8.73 1.31
C LEU A 63 14.32 9.17 2.09
N ALA A 64 15.07 10.16 1.60
CA ALA A 64 16.19 10.75 2.33
C ALA A 64 15.73 11.43 3.64
N GLY A 65 14.64 12.20 3.60
CA GLY A 65 14.06 12.84 4.78
C GLY A 65 13.61 11.84 5.84
N ILE A 66 12.91 10.77 5.42
CA ILE A 66 12.52 9.66 6.31
C ILE A 66 13.75 8.97 6.90
N GLY A 67 14.77 8.72 6.08
CA GLY A 67 16.03 8.13 6.54
C GLY A 67 16.71 8.96 7.63
N ILE A 68 16.75 10.28 7.48
CA ILE A 68 17.38 11.17 8.47
C ILE A 68 16.51 11.30 9.73
N ALA A 69 15.19 11.42 9.58
CA ALA A 69 14.29 11.75 10.70
C ALA A 69 13.84 10.52 11.52
N LEU A 70 13.66 9.36 10.88
CA LEU A 70 13.01 8.19 11.49
C LEU A 70 13.94 6.98 11.61
N LEU A 71 15.07 6.94 10.88
CA LEU A 71 15.93 5.76 10.85
C LEU A 71 17.06 5.88 11.88
N ASN A 72 16.94 5.12 12.96
CA ASN A 72 18.04 4.93 13.90
C ASN A 72 18.87 3.71 13.50
N LEU A 73 20.10 3.95 13.02
CA LEU A 73 21.01 2.89 12.57
C LEU A 73 21.35 1.86 13.65
N ASN A 74 21.38 2.26 14.94
CA ASN A 74 21.61 1.31 16.03
C ASN A 74 20.42 0.37 16.21
N VAL A 75 19.20 0.91 16.16
CA VAL A 75 17.97 0.10 16.24
C VAL A 75 17.88 -0.83 15.04
N LEU A 76 18.17 -0.34 13.82
CA LEU A 76 18.17 -1.15 12.61
C LEU A 76 19.18 -2.31 12.70
N ALA A 77 20.42 -2.03 13.13
CA ALA A 77 21.45 -3.05 13.30
C ALA A 77 21.04 -4.10 14.35
N SER A 78 20.43 -3.67 15.46
CA SER A 78 19.94 -4.59 16.49
C SER A 78 18.71 -5.40 16.06
N ALA A 79 17.90 -4.87 15.14
CA ALA A 79 16.71 -5.54 14.61
C ALA A 79 17.06 -6.57 13.53
N LEU A 80 18.23 -6.48 12.91
CA LEU A 80 18.72 -7.41 11.90
C LEU A 80 19.23 -8.70 12.56
N THR A 81 18.29 -9.44 13.15
CA THR A 81 18.52 -10.72 13.78
C THR A 81 18.18 -11.87 12.84
N TRP A 82 18.72 -13.06 13.11
CA TRP A 82 18.37 -14.26 12.35
C TRP A 82 16.85 -14.55 12.41
N GLN A 83 16.23 -14.28 13.56
CA GLN A 83 14.79 -14.44 13.75
C GLN A 83 13.99 -13.52 12.82
N PHE A 84 14.42 -12.26 12.65
CA PHE A 84 13.76 -11.33 11.73
C PHE A 84 13.82 -11.82 10.29
N VAL A 85 14.98 -12.31 9.83
CA VAL A 85 15.15 -12.86 8.48
C VAL A 85 14.21 -14.04 8.24
N VAL A 86 14.13 -14.97 9.20
CA VAL A 86 13.23 -16.14 9.11
C VAL A 86 11.77 -15.68 9.06
N LEU A 87 11.36 -14.74 9.92
CA LEU A 87 9.99 -14.21 9.93
C LEU A 87 9.62 -13.56 8.59
N CYS A 88 10.52 -12.76 8.00
CA CYS A 88 10.31 -12.16 6.68
C CYS A 88 10.13 -13.24 5.60
N LEU A 89 11.02 -14.23 5.55
CA LEU A 89 10.94 -15.32 4.57
C LEU A 89 9.65 -16.12 4.72
N THR A 90 9.29 -16.49 5.96
CA THR A 90 8.03 -17.20 6.24
C THR A 90 6.82 -16.39 5.82
N SER A 91 6.79 -15.08 6.12
CA SER A 91 5.69 -14.20 5.72
C SER A 91 5.52 -14.16 4.19
N VAL A 92 6.62 -13.95 3.45
CA VAL A 92 6.59 -13.89 1.98
C VAL A 92 6.08 -15.21 1.40
N ILE A 93 6.62 -16.35 1.86
CA ILE A 93 6.23 -17.69 1.39
C ILE A 93 4.75 -17.96 1.68
N VAL A 94 4.29 -17.71 2.91
CA VAL A 94 2.90 -17.96 3.31
C VAL A 94 1.95 -17.10 2.48
N ILE A 95 2.22 -15.80 2.35
CA ILE A 95 1.36 -14.90 1.57
C ILE A 95 1.32 -15.33 0.10
N SER A 96 2.44 -15.72 -0.49
CA SER A 96 2.50 -16.21 -1.87
C SER A 96 1.73 -17.51 -2.09
N ILE A 97 1.79 -18.45 -1.15
CA ILE A 97 1.02 -19.72 -1.24
C ILE A 97 -0.47 -19.44 -1.08
N VAL A 98 -0.83 -18.65 -0.07
CA VAL A 98 -2.23 -18.30 0.21
C VAL A 98 -2.84 -17.53 -0.95
N SER A 99 -2.13 -16.58 -1.55
CA SER A 99 -2.65 -15.82 -2.69
C SER A 99 -2.83 -16.70 -3.94
N GLY A 100 -1.99 -17.71 -4.15
CA GLY A 100 -2.18 -18.70 -5.21
C GLY A 100 -3.42 -19.57 -4.99
N PHE A 101 -3.61 -20.03 -3.75
CA PHE A 101 -4.78 -20.82 -3.37
C PHE A 101 -6.09 -20.02 -3.48
N VAL A 102 -6.10 -18.81 -2.92
CA VAL A 102 -7.26 -17.90 -2.99
C VAL A 102 -7.52 -17.49 -4.45
N GLY A 103 -6.49 -17.19 -5.23
CA GLY A 103 -6.62 -16.90 -6.65
C GLY A 103 -7.32 -18.02 -7.41
N ARG A 104 -6.96 -19.28 -7.12
CA ARG A 104 -7.64 -20.45 -7.70
C ARG A 104 -9.13 -20.51 -7.37
N LEU A 105 -9.52 -20.13 -6.15
CA LEU A 105 -10.93 -20.09 -5.74
C LEU A 105 -11.74 -19.08 -6.55
N PHE A 106 -11.11 -17.99 -6.99
CA PHE A 106 -11.70 -16.98 -7.88
C PHE A 106 -11.58 -17.33 -9.37
N GLY A 107 -11.10 -18.53 -9.72
CA GLY A 107 -10.91 -18.97 -11.11
C GLY A 107 -9.69 -18.36 -11.80
N LEU A 108 -8.78 -17.73 -11.05
CA LEU A 108 -7.52 -17.21 -11.58
C LEU A 108 -6.45 -18.30 -11.62
N TYR A 109 -5.44 -18.11 -12.46
CA TYR A 109 -4.29 -19.02 -12.49
C TYR A 109 -3.50 -18.91 -11.18
N PRO A 110 -3.25 -20.02 -10.47
CA PRO A 110 -2.61 -20.00 -9.15
C PRO A 110 -1.23 -19.34 -9.16
N ILE A 111 -0.42 -19.59 -10.19
CA ILE A 111 0.95 -19.08 -10.28
C ILE A 111 0.95 -17.56 -10.51
N GLU A 112 0.16 -17.07 -11.47
CA GLU A 112 0.00 -15.65 -11.76
C GLU A 112 -0.58 -14.90 -10.55
N SER A 113 -1.48 -15.54 -9.79
CA SER A 113 -2.03 -15.01 -8.54
C SER A 113 -0.98 -14.94 -7.43
N SER A 114 -0.16 -15.98 -7.27
CA SER A 114 0.97 -16.00 -6.34
C SER A 114 1.99 -14.90 -6.64
N ILE A 115 2.27 -14.65 -7.92
CA ILE A 115 3.21 -13.62 -8.35
C ILE A 115 2.61 -12.22 -8.12
N THR A 116 1.39 -12.00 -8.59
CA THR A 116 0.78 -10.65 -8.62
C THR A 116 0.21 -10.23 -7.27
N ALA A 117 -0.61 -11.07 -6.62
CA ALA A 117 -1.23 -10.75 -5.35
C ALA A 117 -0.38 -11.17 -4.14
N GLY A 118 0.62 -12.04 -4.34
CA GLY A 118 1.56 -12.46 -3.29
C GLY A 118 2.89 -11.71 -3.34
N LEU A 119 3.77 -12.10 -4.27
CA LEU A 119 5.15 -11.61 -4.32
C LEU A 119 5.22 -10.10 -4.60
N CYS A 120 4.46 -9.59 -5.56
CA CYS A 120 4.43 -8.14 -5.85
C CYS A 120 3.89 -7.33 -4.65
N ASN A 121 2.88 -7.85 -3.94
CA ASN A 121 2.32 -7.18 -2.75
C ASN A 121 3.28 -7.18 -1.55
N ASN A 122 4.22 -8.12 -1.48
CA ASN A 122 5.30 -8.13 -0.48
C ASN A 122 6.53 -7.33 -0.93
N SER A 123 6.53 -6.78 -2.14
CA SER A 123 7.65 -6.03 -2.69
C SER A 123 7.55 -4.54 -2.37
N MET A 124 8.64 -3.79 -2.58
CA MET A 124 8.70 -2.35 -2.36
C MET A 124 7.95 -1.56 -3.45
N GLY A 125 6.62 -1.65 -3.46
CA GLY A 125 5.75 -0.84 -4.33
C GLY A 125 6.06 -1.01 -5.82
N GLY A 126 6.05 0.09 -6.58
CA GLY A 126 6.19 0.06 -8.04
C GLY A 126 7.54 -0.47 -8.53
N THR A 127 8.65 -0.15 -7.86
CA THR A 127 9.99 -0.65 -8.21
C THR A 127 10.14 -2.13 -7.87
N GLY A 128 9.58 -2.56 -6.73
CA GLY A 128 9.51 -3.96 -6.35
C GLY A 128 8.71 -4.80 -7.34
N ASN A 129 7.56 -4.30 -7.82
CA ASN A 129 6.75 -4.98 -8.83
C ASN A 129 7.54 -5.23 -10.12
N VAL A 130 8.29 -4.24 -10.60
CA VAL A 130 9.14 -4.40 -11.80
C VAL A 130 10.19 -5.48 -11.58
N ALA A 131 10.84 -5.52 -10.41
CA ALA A 131 11.85 -6.54 -10.11
C ALA A 131 11.24 -7.95 -10.07
N VAL A 132 10.11 -8.13 -9.38
CA VAL A 132 9.43 -9.43 -9.26
C VAL A 132 8.93 -9.92 -10.62
N LEU A 133 8.24 -9.06 -11.38
CA LEU A 133 7.68 -9.44 -12.68
C LEU A 133 8.75 -9.65 -13.74
N SER A 134 9.85 -8.89 -13.69
CA SER A 134 11.00 -9.12 -14.55
C SER A 134 11.68 -10.46 -14.24
N ALA A 135 11.83 -10.81 -12.96
CA ALA A 135 12.38 -12.10 -12.55
C ALA A 135 11.47 -13.28 -12.93
N ALA A 136 10.15 -13.06 -12.95
CA ALA A 136 9.17 -14.08 -13.33
C ALA A 136 8.88 -14.13 -14.85
N ASN A 137 9.44 -13.22 -15.65
CA ASN A 137 9.11 -13.03 -17.07
C ASN A 137 7.59 -12.87 -17.33
N ARG A 138 6.97 -11.99 -16.54
CA ARG A 138 5.51 -11.74 -16.50
C ARG A 138 5.17 -10.23 -16.48
N MET A 139 5.90 -9.42 -17.25
CA MET A 139 5.75 -7.95 -17.25
C MET A 139 4.36 -7.47 -17.70
N GLU A 140 3.61 -8.29 -18.44
CA GLU A 140 2.22 -8.04 -18.82
C GLU A 140 1.28 -7.89 -17.62
N LEU A 141 1.66 -8.39 -16.44
CA LEU A 141 0.86 -8.30 -15.21
C LEU A 141 1.11 -7.00 -14.41
N ILE A 142 1.95 -6.09 -14.90
CA ILE A 142 2.35 -4.88 -14.15
C ILE A 142 1.17 -3.98 -13.77
N ALA A 143 0.16 -3.87 -14.63
CA ALA A 143 -1.04 -3.09 -14.35
C ALA A 143 -1.82 -3.68 -13.16
N PHE A 144 -1.94 -5.00 -13.08
CA PHE A 144 -2.60 -5.68 -11.96
C PHE A 144 -1.80 -5.54 -10.67
N ALA A 145 -0.47 -5.69 -10.72
CA ALA A 145 0.38 -5.51 -9.55
C ALA A 145 0.32 -4.07 -9.01
N GLN A 146 0.27 -3.06 -9.87
CA GLN A 146 0.16 -1.67 -9.46
C GLN A 146 -1.23 -1.32 -8.90
N MET A 147 -2.31 -1.83 -9.51
CA MET A 147 -3.65 -1.66 -8.95
C MET A 147 -3.79 -2.38 -7.60
N GLY A 148 -3.26 -3.61 -7.51
CA GLY A 148 -3.22 -4.41 -6.29
C GLY A 148 -2.53 -3.67 -5.15
N ASN A 149 -1.33 -3.12 -5.36
CA ASN A 149 -0.61 -2.40 -4.31
C ASN A 149 -1.33 -1.12 -3.84
N ARG A 150 -2.02 -0.42 -4.74
CA ARG A 150 -2.77 0.80 -4.39
C ARG A 150 -4.00 0.49 -3.55
N LEU A 151 -4.84 -0.44 -4.00
CA LEU A 151 -6.06 -0.83 -3.30
C LEU A 151 -5.77 -1.68 -2.05
N GLY A 152 -4.88 -2.66 -2.18
CA GLY A 152 -4.42 -3.52 -1.09
C GLY A 152 -3.75 -2.72 0.02
N GLY A 153 -2.87 -1.78 -0.32
CA GLY A 153 -2.26 -0.88 0.67
C GLY A 153 -3.29 -0.05 1.44
N ALA A 154 -4.31 0.49 0.75
CA ALA A 154 -5.40 1.22 1.38
C ALA A 154 -6.20 0.34 2.35
N ILE A 155 -6.51 -0.91 1.96
CA ILE A 155 -7.20 -1.89 2.81
C ILE A 155 -6.35 -2.24 4.03
N VAL A 156 -5.05 -2.50 3.85
CA VAL A 156 -4.13 -2.81 4.94
C VAL A 156 -4.07 -1.67 5.94
N LEU A 157 -4.04 -0.41 5.49
CA LEU A 157 -4.05 0.75 6.39
C LEU A 157 -5.34 0.85 7.22
N ILE A 158 -6.49 0.59 6.60
CA ILE A 158 -7.78 0.57 7.32
C ILE A 158 -7.77 -0.56 8.37
N ILE A 159 -7.43 -1.78 7.97
CA ILE A 159 -7.40 -2.94 8.87
C ILE A 159 -6.39 -2.72 10.00
N SER A 160 -5.20 -2.21 9.70
CA SER A 160 -4.15 -1.94 10.69
C SER A 160 -4.59 -0.86 11.67
N GLY A 161 -5.28 0.18 11.18
CA GLY A 161 -5.88 1.21 12.03
C GLY A 161 -6.86 0.63 13.04
N PHE A 162 -7.74 -0.28 12.61
CA PHE A 162 -8.68 -0.97 13.51
C PHE A 162 -7.98 -1.99 14.42
N LEU A 163 -6.98 -2.72 13.93
CA LEU A 163 -6.28 -3.75 14.69
C LEU A 163 -5.44 -3.14 15.81
N MET A 164 -4.74 -2.04 15.52
CA MET A 164 -3.98 -1.29 16.53
C MET A 164 -4.89 -0.75 17.62
N GLN A 165 -6.14 -0.38 17.29
CA GLN A 165 -7.15 -0.01 18.28
C GLN A 165 -7.58 -1.18 19.15
N LEU A 166 -7.73 -2.39 18.60
CA LEU A 166 -8.15 -3.57 19.37
C LEU A 166 -7.08 -4.05 20.34
N LEU A 167 -5.79 -3.90 19.98
CA LEU A 167 -4.64 -4.30 20.79
C LEU A 167 -4.09 -3.22 21.72
N SER A 168 -4.52 -1.96 21.56
CA SER A 168 -4.20 -0.83 22.43
C SER A 168 -5.09 -0.79 23.67
#